data_AF-A0A3D5WBD0-F1
#
_entry.id   AF-A0A3D5WBD0-F1
#
_cell.length_a   1.000
_cell.length_b   1.000
_cell.length_c   1.000
_cell.angle_alpha   90.00
_cell.angle_beta   90.00
_cell.angle_gamma   90.00
#
_symmetry.space_group_name_H-M   'P 1'
#
loop_
_entity.id
_entity.type
_entity.pdbx_description
1 polymer ?
#
loop_
_entity_poly.entity_id
_entity_poly.type
_entity_poly.pdbx_seq_one_letter_code
_entity_poly.pdbx_strand_id
1 'polypeptide(L)'
;LVQHGFKAFHGITPINDTNMGLKRRDAGIQYVTDAVTSKEREDLRVEFEQNLGISVETARSVARIRNVPTTIASIATWHTVISKIIQARHEVFKGSNPVWMYLNPRSRYLLGESAREKQNIVFDKNNPWDVLMDRFMDMPMRKMDALLNTETGVAAA
;
A
#
# COMPACT_ATOMS: atom_id res chain seq x y z
N LEU A 1 6.22 5.63 0.21
CA LEU A 1 6.57 5.83 -1.21
C LEU A 1 7.56 4.73 -1.60
N VAL A 2 7.36 4.07 -2.73
CA VAL A 2 8.16 2.92 -3.15
C VAL A 2 8.42 2.99 -4.65
N GLN A 3 9.67 2.79 -5.06
CA GLN A 3 10.07 2.72 -6.45
C GLN A 3 10.22 1.26 -6.86
N HIS A 4 9.21 0.74 -7.56
CA HIS A 4 9.22 -0.65 -8.03
C HIS A 4 10.19 -0.83 -9.18
N GLY A 5 10.95 -1.92 -9.14
CA GLY A 5 11.88 -2.28 -10.20
C GLY A 5 12.81 -3.40 -9.77
N PHE A 6 13.29 -4.19 -10.73
CA PHE A 6 14.18 -5.31 -10.46
C PHE A 6 15.41 -4.87 -9.65
N LYS A 7 16.05 -3.76 -10.04
CA LYS A 7 17.23 -3.23 -9.34
C LYS A 7 16.95 -2.30 -8.15
N ALA A 8 15.71 -2.29 -7.64
CA ALA A 8 15.25 -1.30 -6.67
C ALA A 8 14.45 -1.94 -5.55
N PHE A 9 13.15 -2.16 -5.78
CA PHE A 9 12.23 -2.82 -4.87
C PHE A 9 11.40 -3.81 -5.67
N HIS A 10 11.40 -5.07 -5.27
CA HIS A 10 10.61 -6.11 -5.92
C HIS A 10 10.24 -7.23 -4.95
N GLY A 11 9.17 -7.95 -5.28
CA GLY A 11 8.79 -9.17 -4.57
C GLY A 11 9.66 -10.33 -5.02
N ILE A 12 10.01 -11.22 -4.09
CA ILE A 12 10.75 -12.45 -4.35
C ILE A 12 9.89 -13.66 -3.99
N THR A 13 10.13 -14.76 -4.68
CA THR A 13 9.56 -16.08 -4.38
C THR A 13 10.68 -17.11 -4.28
N PRO A 14 10.41 -18.30 -3.74
CA PRO A 14 11.40 -19.37 -3.71
C PRO A 14 11.91 -19.74 -5.11
N ILE A 15 13.20 -20.10 -5.21
CA ILE A 15 13.94 -20.32 -6.47
C ILE A 15 13.29 -21.35 -7.40
N ASN A 16 12.52 -22.30 -6.87
CA ASN A 16 11.86 -23.36 -7.64
C ASN A 16 10.35 -23.17 -7.76
N ASP A 17 9.84 -21.97 -7.48
CA ASP A 17 8.43 -21.66 -7.64
C ASP A 17 8.15 -21.05 -9.01
N THR A 18 7.78 -21.90 -9.98
CA THR A 18 7.43 -21.47 -11.34
C THR A 18 6.14 -20.65 -11.39
N ASN A 19 5.25 -20.83 -10.41
CA ASN A 19 3.95 -20.18 -10.36
C ASN A 19 3.95 -19.19 -9.19
N MET A 20 4.65 -18.08 -9.38
CA MET A 20 4.69 -16.96 -8.44
C MET A 20 3.26 -16.54 -8.03
N GLY A 21 3.04 -16.24 -6.75
CA GLY A 21 1.78 -15.66 -6.26
C GLY A 21 0.95 -16.60 -5.39
N LEU A 22 -0.36 -16.36 -5.33
CA LEU A 22 -1.31 -17.15 -4.55
C LEU A 22 -1.69 -18.41 -5.33
N LYS A 23 -1.36 -19.58 -4.79
CA LYS A 23 -1.72 -20.87 -5.36
C LYS A 23 -2.99 -21.37 -4.70
N ARG A 24 -3.93 -21.82 -5.53
CA ARG A 24 -5.11 -22.55 -5.07
C ARG A 24 -4.96 -24.00 -5.51
N ARG A 25 -4.94 -24.93 -4.56
CA ARG A 25 -5.02 -26.36 -4.81
C ARG A 25 -6.35 -26.86 -4.29
N ASP A 26 -7.15 -27.42 -5.19
CA ASP A 26 -8.35 -28.16 -4.79
C ASP A 26 -7.92 -29.61 -4.47
N ALA A 27 -8.16 -30.06 -3.25
CA ALA A 27 -7.86 -31.42 -2.82
C ALA A 27 -9.06 -32.37 -3.01
N GLY A 28 -10.21 -31.85 -3.45
CA GLY A 28 -11.43 -32.63 -3.67
C GLY A 28 -12.07 -33.10 -2.37
N ILE A 29 -12.84 -34.19 -2.47
CA ILE A 29 -13.50 -34.83 -1.33
C ILE A 29 -12.46 -35.63 -0.55
N GLN A 30 -12.32 -35.34 0.73
CA GLN A 30 -11.52 -36.10 1.68
C GLN A 30 -12.44 -36.75 2.72
N TYR A 31 -12.19 -38.02 3.01
CA TYR A 31 -12.83 -38.72 4.10
C TYR A 31 -12.11 -38.37 5.40
N VAL A 32 -12.80 -37.72 6.32
CA VAL A 32 -12.29 -37.34 7.64
C VAL A 32 -12.98 -38.20 8.68
N THR A 33 -12.21 -38.80 9.57
CA THR A 33 -12.76 -39.55 10.70
C THR A 33 -13.14 -38.57 11.80
N ASP A 34 -14.41 -38.59 12.20
CA ASP A 34 -14.93 -37.74 13.27
C ASP A 34 -14.43 -38.21 14.64
N ALA A 35 -13.83 -37.32 15.42
CA ALA A 35 -13.16 -37.65 16.68
C ALA A 35 -14.12 -38.15 17.78
N VAL A 36 -15.41 -37.81 17.67
CA VAL A 36 -16.42 -38.14 18.69
C VAL A 36 -17.16 -39.43 18.33
N THR A 37 -17.53 -39.59 17.06
CA THR A 37 -18.38 -40.70 16.62
C THR A 37 -17.61 -41.82 15.91
N SER A 38 -16.31 -41.63 15.62
CA SER A 38 -15.47 -42.54 14.83
C SER A 38 -16.06 -42.90 13.45
N LYS A 39 -16.99 -42.08 12.94
CA LYS A 39 -17.59 -42.25 11.61
C LYS A 39 -16.80 -41.45 10.60
N GLU A 40 -16.69 -42.00 9.38
CA GLU A 40 -16.12 -41.27 8.25
C GLU A 40 -17.16 -40.31 7.68
N ARG A 41 -16.74 -39.06 7.45
CA ARG A 41 -17.54 -38.04 6.77
C ARG A 41 -16.78 -37.52 5.55
N GLU A 42 -17.52 -37.18 4.51
CA GLU A 42 -16.98 -36.55 3.30
C GLU A 42 -16.89 -35.03 3.50
N ASP A 43 -15.68 -34.49 3.51
CA ASP A 43 -15.42 -33.06 3.57
C ASP A 43 -14.72 -32.59 2.28
N LEU A 44 -15.15 -31.45 1.73
CA LEU A 44 -14.46 -30.80 0.61
C LEU A 44 -13.33 -29.92 1.13
N ARG A 45 -12.11 -30.10 0.59
CA ARG A 45 -10.93 -29.34 1.03
C ARG A 45 -10.29 -28.59 -0.12
N VAL A 46 -10.11 -27.29 0.08
CA VAL A 46 -9.34 -26.41 -0.81
C VAL A 46 -8.24 -25.75 -0.01
N GLU A 47 -7.03 -25.76 -0.54
CA GLU A 47 -5.84 -25.18 0.07
C GLU A 47 -5.39 -23.95 -0.69
N PHE A 48 -4.99 -22.93 0.07
CA PHE A 48 -4.38 -21.71 -0.45
C PHE A 48 -2.99 -21.58 0.13
N GLU A 49 -1.98 -21.47 -0.74
CA GLU A 49 -0.58 -21.29 -0.36
C GLU A 49 -0.04 -20.02 -1.00
N GLN A 50 0.67 -19.21 -0.22
CA GLN A 50 1.31 -17.99 -0.71
C GLN A 50 2.66 -17.79 -0.03
N ASN A 51 3.73 -18.00 -0.78
CA ASN A 51 5.10 -17.79 -0.31
C ASN A 51 5.67 -16.53 -0.97
N LEU A 52 5.80 -15.46 -0.18
CA LEU A 52 6.27 -14.17 -0.67
C LEU A 52 7.37 -13.62 0.25
N GLY A 53 8.38 -13.05 -0.37
CA GLY A 53 9.34 -12.18 0.27
C GLY A 53 9.43 -10.83 -0.44
N ILE A 54 10.17 -9.91 0.15
CA ILE A 54 10.42 -8.58 -0.42
C ILE A 54 11.92 -8.35 -0.44
N SER A 55 12.44 -7.87 -1.56
CA SER A 55 13.82 -7.43 -1.70
C SER A 55 13.88 -5.91 -1.81
N VAL A 56 14.80 -5.32 -1.04
CA VAL A 56 15.15 -3.90 -1.10
C VAL A 56 16.63 -3.81 -1.45
N GLU A 57 16.94 -3.69 -2.75
CA GLU A 57 18.33 -3.68 -3.20
C GLU A 57 19.04 -2.36 -2.87
N THR A 58 18.30 -1.25 -2.88
CA THR A 58 18.85 0.07 -2.59
C THR A 58 17.96 0.77 -1.57
N ALA A 59 18.53 1.29 -0.47
CA ALA A 59 17.75 2.03 0.54
C ALA A 59 17.02 3.28 0.00
N ARG A 60 17.43 3.77 -1.17
CA ARG A 60 16.80 4.90 -1.89
C ARG A 60 15.55 4.52 -2.68
N SER A 61 15.22 3.23 -2.79
CA SER A 61 14.02 2.77 -3.49
C SER A 61 12.76 2.86 -2.61
N VAL A 62 12.89 3.22 -1.33
CA VAL A 62 11.77 3.34 -0.39
C VAL A 62 11.94 4.61 0.46
N ALA A 63 10.85 5.36 0.60
CA ALA A 63 10.77 6.47 1.55
C ALA A 63 9.52 6.34 2.42
N ARG A 64 9.70 6.44 3.73
CA ARG A 64 8.62 6.44 4.72
C ARG A 64 8.47 7.83 5.32
N ILE A 65 7.24 8.34 5.32
CA ILE A 65 6.85 9.52 6.08
C ILE A 65 6.22 9.01 7.37
N ARG A 66 6.76 9.43 8.51
CA ARG A 66 6.38 8.95 9.85
C ARG A 66 5.49 9.97 10.55
N ASN A 67 4.72 9.50 11.54
CA ASN A 67 3.92 10.33 12.44
C ASN A 67 2.91 11.21 11.66
N VAL A 68 2.25 10.62 10.67
CA VAL A 68 1.25 11.34 9.86
C VAL A 68 -0.04 11.42 10.67
N PRO A 69 -0.56 12.62 10.94
CA PRO A 69 -1.78 12.75 11.71
C PRO A 69 -2.99 12.36 10.88
N THR A 70 -3.77 11.42 11.39
CA THR A 70 -4.97 10.88 10.70
C THR A 70 -6.27 11.56 11.16
N THR A 71 -6.21 12.59 12.00
CA THR A 71 -7.39 13.32 12.49
C THR A 71 -7.73 14.52 11.59
N ILE A 72 -9.03 14.82 11.44
CA ILE A 72 -9.53 15.94 10.62
C ILE A 72 -9.08 17.30 11.19
N ALA A 73 -8.99 17.42 12.52
CA ALA A 73 -8.47 18.62 13.18
C ALA A 73 -7.01 18.95 12.78
N SER A 74 -6.29 18.01 12.16
CA SER A 74 -4.90 18.17 11.77
C SER A 74 -4.72 18.64 10.32
N ILE A 75 -5.76 19.02 9.58
CA ILE A 75 -5.64 19.42 8.16
C ILE A 75 -4.56 20.50 7.94
N ALA A 76 -4.39 21.47 8.83
CA ALA A 76 -3.32 22.47 8.73
C ALA A 76 -1.89 21.85 8.73
N THR A 77 -1.69 20.74 9.45
CA THR A 77 -0.41 20.02 9.47
C THR A 77 -0.16 19.20 8.20
N TRP A 78 -1.21 18.89 7.42
CA TRP A 78 -1.08 18.15 6.16
C TRP A 78 -0.27 18.91 5.11
N HIS A 79 -0.18 20.23 5.19
CA HIS A 79 0.74 21.00 4.35
C HIS A 79 2.20 20.58 4.56
N THR A 80 2.61 20.31 5.80
CA THR A 80 3.97 19.84 6.10
C THR A 80 4.18 18.41 5.58
N VAL A 81 3.14 17.58 5.60
CA VAL A 81 3.17 16.22 5.03
C VAL A 81 3.34 16.28 3.52
N ILE A 82 2.59 17.15 2.83
CA ILE A 82 2.73 17.38 1.39
C ILE A 82 4.16 17.81 1.04
N SER A 83 4.71 18.78 1.76
CA SER A 83 6.10 19.21 1.53
C SER A 83 7.09 18.06 1.70
N LYS A 84 6.90 17.19 2.70
CA LYS A 84 7.72 15.98 2.89
C LYS A 84 7.56 14.95 1.76
N ILE A 85 6.36 14.82 1.18
CA ILE A 85 6.12 13.96 0.00
C ILE A 85 6.92 14.47 -1.20
N ILE A 86 6.85 15.78 -1.46
CA ILE A 86 7.57 16.42 -2.57
C ILE A 86 9.08 16.30 -2.34
N GLN A 87 9.55 16.60 -1.13
CA GLN A 87 10.95 16.45 -0.74
C GLN A 87 11.44 15.01 -0.98
N ALA A 88 10.69 14.01 -0.50
CA ALA A 88 11.03 12.61 -0.71
C ALA A 88 11.10 12.25 -2.20
N ARG A 89 10.17 12.76 -3.03
CA ARG A 89 10.14 12.50 -4.48
C ARG A 89 11.41 12.99 -5.18
N HIS A 90 11.93 14.15 -4.80
CA HIS A 90 13.09 14.78 -5.44
C HIS A 90 14.44 14.35 -4.84
N GLU A 91 14.53 14.13 -3.54
CA GLU A 91 15.80 13.87 -2.85
C GLU A 91 16.14 12.38 -2.76
N VAL A 92 15.14 11.53 -2.49
CA VAL A 92 15.37 10.10 -2.21
C VAL A 92 15.40 9.30 -3.50
N PHE A 93 14.35 9.43 -4.32
CA PHE A 93 14.18 8.60 -5.52
C PHE A 93 14.98 9.15 -6.71
N LYS A 94 15.83 8.30 -7.29
CA LYS A 94 16.60 8.60 -8.50
C LYS A 94 16.32 7.55 -9.58
N GLY A 95 16.48 7.92 -10.85
CA GLY A 95 16.26 7.03 -11.99
C GLY A 95 14.83 7.09 -12.57
N SER A 96 14.60 6.28 -13.61
CA SER A 96 13.39 6.33 -14.44
C SER A 96 12.25 5.42 -13.96
N ASN A 97 12.50 4.54 -12.99
CA ASN A 97 11.48 3.61 -12.53
C ASN A 97 10.32 4.35 -11.84
N PRO A 98 9.07 3.90 -12.03
CA PRO A 98 7.90 4.57 -11.49
C PRO A 98 7.88 4.52 -9.96
N VAL A 99 7.54 5.65 -9.34
CA VAL A 99 7.40 5.77 -7.88
C VAL A 99 5.92 5.73 -7.51
N TRP A 100 5.57 4.80 -6.62
CA TRP A 100 4.20 4.56 -6.20
C TRP A 100 4.00 5.06 -4.77
N MET A 101 2.87 5.72 -4.54
CA MET A 101 2.48 6.20 -3.22
C MET A 101 1.42 5.28 -2.62
N TYR A 102 1.73 4.70 -1.46
CA TYR A 102 0.84 3.84 -0.69
C TYR A 102 0.37 4.60 0.55
N LEU A 103 -0.95 4.67 0.72
CA LEU A 103 -1.61 5.44 1.77
C LEU A 103 -2.81 4.66 2.30
N ASN A 104 -3.08 4.77 3.59
CA ASN A 104 -4.35 4.36 4.17
C ASN A 104 -5.50 5.21 3.60
N PRO A 105 -6.74 4.67 3.54
CA PRO A 105 -7.88 5.38 2.97
C PRO A 105 -8.13 6.75 3.61
N ARG A 106 -7.96 6.84 4.93
CA ARG A 106 -8.18 8.07 5.70
C ARG A 106 -7.17 9.17 5.36
N SER A 107 -5.90 8.82 5.23
CA SER A 107 -4.87 9.77 4.76
C SER A 107 -5.11 10.22 3.33
N ARG A 108 -5.61 9.33 2.46
CA ARG A 108 -5.95 9.73 1.08
C ARG A 108 -7.09 10.75 1.06
N TYR A 109 -8.11 10.56 1.91
CA TYR A 109 -9.19 11.53 2.08
C TYR A 109 -8.67 12.88 2.58
N LEU A 110 -7.88 12.89 3.65
CA LEU A 110 -7.31 14.11 4.21
C LEU A 110 -6.38 14.85 3.24
N LEU A 111 -5.64 14.13 2.41
CA LEU A 111 -4.83 14.72 1.34
C LEU A 111 -5.71 15.45 0.32
N GLY A 112 -6.85 14.86 -0.09
CA GLY A 112 -7.82 15.50 -0.98
C GLY A 112 -8.45 16.75 -0.37
N GLU A 113 -8.89 16.68 0.89
CA GLU A 113 -9.43 17.82 1.63
C GLU A 113 -8.39 18.96 1.77
N SER A 114 -7.13 18.62 2.07
CA SER A 114 -6.05 19.62 2.17
C SER A 114 -5.70 20.29 0.84
N ALA A 115 -5.94 19.60 -0.29
CA ALA A 115 -5.81 20.20 -1.62
C ALA A 115 -6.97 21.17 -1.89
N ARG A 116 -8.19 20.87 -1.40
CA ARG A 116 -9.36 21.75 -1.53
C ARG A 116 -9.17 23.08 -0.83
N GLU A 117 -8.56 23.09 0.35
CA GLU A 117 -8.36 24.33 1.13
C GLU A 117 -7.32 25.27 0.53
N LYS A 118 -6.52 24.83 -0.45
CA LYS A 118 -5.54 25.71 -1.10
C LYS A 118 -6.21 26.62 -2.12
N GLN A 119 -6.21 27.92 -1.82
CA GLN A 119 -6.73 29.00 -2.68
C GLN A 119 -6.12 29.04 -4.09
N ASN A 120 -4.95 28.43 -4.31
CA ASN A 120 -4.26 28.44 -5.61
C ASN A 120 -4.68 27.29 -6.54
N ILE A 121 -5.52 26.36 -6.10
CA ILE A 121 -6.01 25.27 -6.94
C ILE A 121 -7.39 25.66 -7.48
N VAL A 122 -7.43 26.08 -8.74
CA VAL A 122 -8.68 26.32 -9.46
C VAL A 122 -9.26 24.96 -9.82
N PHE A 123 -10.27 24.51 -9.08
CA PHE A 123 -11.07 23.37 -9.51
C PHE A 123 -11.82 23.75 -10.78
N ASP A 124 -11.71 22.94 -11.81
CA ASP A 124 -12.46 23.14 -13.04
C ASP A 124 -13.96 23.14 -12.72
N LYS A 125 -14.70 24.12 -13.26
CA LYS A 125 -16.14 24.31 -13.01
C LYS A 125 -16.96 23.07 -13.39
N ASN A 126 -16.44 22.25 -14.32
CA ASN A 126 -17.07 21.03 -14.78
C ASN A 126 -16.74 19.79 -13.93
N ASN A 127 -15.83 19.89 -12.96
CA ASN A 127 -15.51 18.81 -12.06
C ASN A 127 -15.31 19.32 -10.62
N PRO A 128 -16.40 19.78 -9.99
CA PRO A 128 -16.31 20.36 -8.66
C PRO A 128 -16.09 19.33 -7.54
N TRP A 129 -16.37 18.03 -7.74
CA TRP A 129 -16.35 17.06 -6.61
C TRP A 129 -15.91 15.60 -6.89
N ASP A 130 -15.62 15.15 -8.11
CA ASP A 130 -15.65 13.67 -8.36
C ASP A 130 -14.54 13.04 -9.21
N VAL A 131 -13.48 13.77 -9.59
CA VAL A 131 -12.26 13.07 -10.07
C VAL A 131 -11.40 12.75 -8.85
N LEU A 132 -11.47 11.49 -8.44
CA LEU A 132 -10.52 10.88 -7.51
C LEU A 132 -9.11 11.29 -7.93
N MET A 133 -8.39 11.99 -7.04
CA MET A 133 -6.95 12.23 -7.21
C MET A 133 -6.25 10.86 -7.24
N ASP A 134 -6.04 10.33 -8.44
CA ASP A 134 -5.38 9.05 -8.68
C ASP A 134 -3.87 9.20 -8.83
N ARG A 135 -3.41 10.44 -9.01
CA ARG A 135 -2.00 10.79 -9.09
C ARG A 135 -1.73 12.03 -8.24
N PHE A 136 -0.55 12.03 -7.64
CA PHE A 136 0.05 13.22 -7.05
C PHE A 136 1.35 13.49 -7.81
N MET A 137 1.39 14.58 -8.59
CA MET A 137 2.45 14.82 -9.57
C MET A 137 2.58 13.64 -10.56
N ASP A 138 3.76 13.03 -10.66
CA ASP A 138 4.05 11.86 -11.50
C ASP A 138 3.80 10.51 -10.79
N MET A 139 3.39 10.54 -9.51
CA MET A 139 3.25 9.34 -8.69
C MET A 139 1.80 8.83 -8.64
N PRO A 140 1.51 7.59 -9.08
CA PRO A 140 0.21 6.97 -8.85
C PRO A 140 -0.03 6.70 -7.35
N MET A 141 -1.25 6.98 -6.91
CA MET A 141 -1.70 6.81 -5.54
C MET A 141 -2.51 5.53 -5.36
N ARG A 142 -2.08 4.65 -4.45
CA ARG A 142 -2.76 3.40 -4.11
C ARG A 142 -3.29 3.44 -2.69
N LYS A 143 -4.60 3.16 -2.55
CA LYS A 143 -5.26 2.94 -1.27
C LYS A 143 -4.84 1.56 -0.76
N MET A 144 -4.41 1.48 0.49
CA MET A 144 -4.12 0.22 1.15
C MET A 144 -4.79 0.18 2.52
N ASP A 145 -5.76 -0.72 2.68
CA ASP A 145 -6.44 -0.95 3.96
C ASP A 145 -5.53 -1.65 4.98
N ALA A 146 -4.52 -2.37 4.50
CA ALA A 146 -3.50 -2.99 5.33
C ALA A 146 -2.60 -1.97 6.06
N LEU A 147 -2.64 -0.68 5.69
CA LEU A 147 -1.92 0.37 6.42
C LEU A 147 -2.78 0.90 7.57
N LEU A 148 -2.25 0.78 8.79
CA LEU A 148 -2.94 1.19 10.01
C LEU A 148 -3.09 2.72 10.09
N ASN A 149 -4.21 3.17 10.67
CA ASN A 149 -4.45 4.59 10.97
C ASN A 149 -3.70 5.08 12.22
N THR A 150 -3.20 4.14 13.02
CA THR A 150 -2.52 4.37 14.30
C THR A 150 -1.25 3.54 14.32
N GLU A 151 -0.12 4.19 14.53
CA GLU A 151 1.19 3.57 14.72
C GLU A 151 1.88 4.23 15.91
N THR A 152 2.77 3.50 16.59
CA THR A 152 3.59 4.09 17.65
C THR A 152 4.47 5.18 17.05
N GLY A 153 4.44 6.36 17.67
CA GLY A 153 5.22 7.51 17.24
C GLY A 153 6.71 7.19 17.24
N VAL A 154 7.39 7.50 16.15
CA VAL A 154 8.84 7.32 16.05
C VAL A 154 9.53 8.63 16.42
N ALA A 155 10.43 8.58 17.40
CA ALA A 155 11.23 9.74 17.79
C ALA A 155 12.11 10.23 16.64
N ALA A 156 12.42 11.53 16.64
CA ALA A 156 13.42 12.07 15.74
C ALA A 156 14.78 11.41 16.07
N ALA A 157 15.43 10.87 15.03
CA ALA A 157 16.81 10.42 15.10
C ALA A 157 17.73 11.56 14.68
#